data_AF-A0A354YV55-F1
#
_entry.id   AF-A0A354YV55-F1
#
_cell.length_a   1.000
_cell.length_b   1.000
_cell.length_c   1.000
_cell.angle_alpha   90.00
_cell.angle_beta   90.00
_cell.angle_gamma   90.00
#
_symmetry.space_group_name_H-M   'P 1'
#
loop_
_entity.id
_entity.type
_entity.pdbx_description
1 polymer ?
#
loop_
_entity_poly.entity_id
_entity_poly.type
_entity_poly.pdbx_seq_one_letter_code
_entity_poly.pdbx_strand_id
1 'polypeptide(L)' 'AGRDFHNFNSYFRDNPAYEVVAFTATQIPDIEGRQYPPGLAGKLYPQGIPIYAEAELPELIKKYDV' A
#
# COMPACT_ATOMS: atom_id res chain seq x y z
N ALA A 1 -6.17 -7.84 9.32
CA ALA A 1 -5.48 -7.34 8.11
C ALA A 1 -5.78 -8.24 6.90
N GLY A 2 -6.21 -7.65 5.77
CA GLY A 2 -6.56 -8.39 4.55
C GLY A 2 -7.65 -7.70 3.72
N ARG A 3 -8.50 -6.91 4.37
CA ARG A 3 -9.50 -6.08 3.69
C ARG A 3 -8.86 -5.01 2.81
N ASP A 4 -7.77 -4.39 3.27
CA ASP A 4 -7.11 -3.30 2.53
C ASP A 4 -6.47 -3.82 1.24
N PHE A 5 -5.79 -4.97 1.30
CA PHE A 5 -5.31 -5.67 0.11
C PHE A 5 -6.45 -6.13 -0.80
N HIS A 6 -7.57 -6.60 -0.24
CA HIS A 6 -8.75 -6.95 -1.03
C HIS A 6 -9.34 -5.75 -1.76
N ASN A 7 -9.55 -4.62 -1.07
CA ASN A 7 -10.04 -3.39 -1.66
C ASN A 7 -9.10 -2.90 -2.77
N PHE A 8 -7.79 -2.94 -2.53
CA PHE A 8 -6.78 -2.61 -3.53
C PHE A 8 -6.95 -3.48 -4.78
N ASN A 9 -6.98 -4.80 -4.60
CA ASN A 9 -7.09 -5.75 -5.71
C ASN A 9 -8.41 -5.66 -6.47
N SER A 10 -9.50 -5.34 -5.78
CA SER A 10 -10.85 -5.28 -6.36
C SER A 10 -11.14 -3.95 -7.06
N TYR A 11 -10.53 -2.84 -6.65
CA TYR A 11 -10.90 -1.51 -7.14
C TYR A 11 -9.75 -0.57 -7.52
N PHE A 12 -8.61 -0.62 -6.83
CA PHE A 12 -7.54 0.38 -7.01
C PHE A 12 -6.40 -0.07 -7.94
N ARG A 13 -6.11 -1.38 -8.02
CA ARG A 13 -4.93 -1.96 -8.67
C ARG A 13 -4.58 -1.41 -10.05
N ASP A 14 -5.57 -1.31 -10.93
CA ASP A 14 -5.39 -0.85 -12.31
C ASP A 14 -6.31 0.34 -12.63
N ASN A 15 -6.72 1.08 -11.61
CA ASN A 15 -7.59 2.24 -11.74
C ASN A 15 -6.76 3.54 -11.79
N PRO A 16 -6.61 4.18 -12.97
CA PRO A 16 -5.76 5.36 -13.12
C PRO A 16 -6.33 6.62 -12.45
N ALA A 17 -7.54 6.57 -11.90
CA ALA A 17 -8.09 7.67 -11.12
C ALA A 17 -7.46 7.81 -9.72
N TYR A 18 -6.69 6.81 -9.27
CA TYR A 18 -6.08 6.78 -7.94
C TYR A 18 -4.64 6.26 -8.01
N GLU A 19 -3.82 6.78 -7.11
CA GLU A 19 -2.48 6.27 -6.84
C GLU A 19 -2.39 5.83 -5.37
N VAL A 20 -2.17 4.54 -5.14
CA VAL A 20 -1.98 3.98 -3.80
C VAL A 20 -0.48 4.01 -3.50
N VAL A 21 -0.08 5.01 -2.73
CA VAL A 21 1.34 5.30 -2.44
C VAL A 21 1.96 4.40 -1.36
N ALA A 22 1.13 3.84 -0.48
CA ALA A 22 1.56 2.95 0.59
C ALA A 22 0.40 2.15 1.20
N PHE A 23 0.72 1.04 1.85
CA PHE A 23 -0.12 0.44 2.89
C PHE A 23 0.46 0.72 4.28
N THR A 24 -0.40 0.74 5.29
CA THR A 24 -0.01 0.73 6.70
C THR A 24 -0.48 -0.54 7.37
N ALA A 25 0.27 -1.05 8.34
CA ALA A 25 -0.09 -2.25 9.09
C ALA A 25 0.26 -2.14 10.60
N THR A 26 -0.55 -2.79 11.43
CA THR A 26 -0.31 -2.97 12.88
C THR A 26 -0.41 -4.42 13.34
N GLN A 27 -1.16 -5.25 12.61
CA GLN A 27 -1.64 -6.54 13.12
C GLN A 27 -0.87 -7.75 12.60
N ILE A 28 -0.09 -7.61 11.53
CA ILE A 28 0.66 -8.72 10.95
C ILE A 28 2.12 -8.56 11.39
N PRO A 29 2.64 -9.46 12.23
CA PRO A 29 4.05 -9.43 12.63
C PRO A 29 4.97 -9.44 11.40
N ASP A 30 6.02 -8.63 11.43
CA ASP A 30 7.08 -8.56 10.43
C ASP A 30 6.61 -8.20 9.00
N ILE A 31 5.44 -7.55 8.86
CA ILE A 31 4.98 -7.07 7.55
C ILE A 31 5.45 -5.65 7.26
N GLU A 32 5.62 -4.83 8.28
CA GLU A 32 6.18 -3.48 8.14
C GLU A 32 7.59 -3.54 7.54
N GLY A 33 7.90 -2.59 6.66
CA GLY A 33 9.14 -2.58 5.89
C GLY A 33 9.16 -3.54 4.69
N ARG A 34 8.15 -4.41 4.53
CA ARG A 34 7.98 -5.21 3.32
C ARG A 34 7.28 -4.39 2.22
N GLN A 35 7.17 -5.02 1.06
CA GLN A 35 6.51 -4.46 -0.10
C GLN A 35 5.38 -5.37 -0.57
N TYR A 36 4.23 -4.78 -0.89
CA TYR A 36 3.21 -5.45 -1.66
C TYR A 36 3.78 -5.74 -3.05
N PRO A 37 3.87 -7.01 -3.46
CA PRO A 37 4.78 -7.42 -4.52
C PRO A 37 4.35 -6.89 -5.90
N PRO A 38 5.29 -6.47 -6.76
CA PRO A 38 5.00 -5.96 -8.11
C PRO A 38 4.07 -6.86 -8.93
N GLY A 39 4.29 -8.18 -8.88
CA GLY A 39 3.49 -9.15 -9.63
C GLY A 39 2.02 -9.23 -9.21
N LEU A 40 1.67 -8.71 -8.02
CA LEU A 40 0.28 -8.61 -7.55
C LEU A 40 -0.26 -7.19 -7.60
N ALA A 41 0.61 -6.19 -7.79
CA ALA A 41 0.28 -4.78 -7.70
C ALA A 41 -0.33 -4.21 -9.00
N GLY A 42 -0.29 -4.95 -10.11
CA GLY A 42 -0.85 -4.51 -11.38
C GLY A 42 0.09 -3.59 -12.16
N LYS A 43 -0.35 -3.15 -13.36
CA LYS A 43 0.53 -2.48 -14.33
C LYS A 43 0.94 -1.07 -13.90
N LEU A 44 0.15 -0.44 -13.04
CA LEU A 44 0.39 0.90 -12.54
C LEU A 44 1.45 0.94 -11.43
N TYR A 45 1.79 -0.21 -10.84
CA TYR A 45 2.70 -0.33 -9.71
C TYR A 45 3.83 -1.34 -10.02
N PRO A 46 4.67 -1.10 -11.06
CA PRO A 46 5.69 -2.05 -11.50
C PRO A 46 6.81 -2.29 -10.48
N GLN A 47 6.93 -1.42 -9.48
CA GLN A 47 7.86 -1.60 -8.37
C GLN A 47 7.19 -2.22 -7.15
N GLY A 48 5.87 -2.43 -7.12
CA GLY A 48 5.13 -2.79 -5.92
C GLY A 48 4.79 -1.57 -5.04
N ILE A 49 4.15 -1.80 -3.90
CA ILE A 49 3.68 -0.74 -2.99
C ILE A 49 4.28 -0.94 -1.60
N PRO A 50 4.97 0.04 -1.01
CA PRO A 50 5.59 -0.11 0.31
C PRO A 50 4.54 -0.33 1.41
N ILE A 51 4.92 -1.09 2.44
CA ILE A 51 4.11 -1.32 3.64
C ILE A 51 4.85 -0.75 4.84
N TYR A 52 4.26 0.24 5.50
CA TYR A 52 4.83 0.92 6.66
C TYR A 52 4.11 0.52 7.96
N ALA A 53 4.71 0.83 9.11
CA ALA A 53 3.98 0.74 10.37
C ALA A 53 2.88 1.81 10.41
N GLU A 54 1.70 1.49 10.93
CA GLU A 54 0.61 2.48 11.03
C GLU A 54 0.95 3.68 11.90
N ALA A 55 1.86 3.52 12.86
CA ALA A 55 2.38 4.62 13.66
C ALA A 55 3.09 5.70 12.82
N GLU A 56 3.54 5.37 11.60
CA GLU A 56 4.19 6.31 10.68
C GLU A 56 3.18 7.14 9.86
N LEU A 57 1.86 6.87 9.96
CA LEU A 57 0.82 7.54 9.17
C LEU A 57 0.94 9.08 9.15
N PRO A 58 1.16 9.79 10.28
CA PRO A 58 1.30 11.25 10.26
C PRO A 58 2.49 11.75 9.42
N GLU A 59 3.58 10.99 9.38
CA GLU A 59 4.77 11.33 8.57
C GLU A 59 4.54 10.97 7.10
N LEU A 60 3.84 9.88 6.81
CA LEU A 60 3.51 9.45 5.45
C LEU A 60 2.58 10.45 4.76
N ILE A 61 1.58 10.99 5.47
CA ILE A 61 0.70 12.06 4.96
C ILE A 61 1.54 13.24 4.46
N LYS A 62 2.51 13.71 5.26
CA LYS A 62 3.41 14.80 4.86
C LYS A 62 4.35 14.40 3.72
N LYS A 63 4.90 13.18 3.77
CA LYS A 63 5.87 12.68 2.79
C LYS A 63 5.28 12.54 1.39
N TYR A 64 4.02 12.10 1.30
CA TYR A 64 3.32 11.86 0.04
C TYR A 64 2.41 13.01 -0.38
N ASP A 65 2.24 14.04 0.46
CA ASP A 65 1.38 15.21 0.22
C ASP A 65 -0.07 14.80 -0.12
N VAL A 66 -0.66 13.99 0.76
CA VAL A 66 -2.02 13.42 0.63
C VAL A 66 -2.96 13.82 1.74
#